data_AF-A0AAP0XC11-F1
#
_entry.id   AF-A0AAP0XC11-F1
#
_cell.length_a   1.000
_cell.length_b   1.000
_cell.length_c   1.000
_cell.angle_alpha   90.00
_cell.angle_beta   90.00
_cell.angle_gamma   90.00
#
_symmetry.space_group_name_H-M   'P 1'
#
loop_
_entity.id
_entity.type
_entity.pdbx_description
1 polymer ?
#
loop_
_entity_poly.entity_id
_entity_poly.type
_entity_poly.pdbx_seq_one_letter_code
_entity_poly.pdbx_strand_id
1 'polypeptide(L)'
;MDSLVKRRIILSVSALAGFLPVTLVFIWGALYFLAGTLGSSPIVWENLLVVLVPIAFSLFCLWACWKLYAISMATTPEVRHKRLLVMGVLGTILWGLPWAYLGRDFPTTIYIFLMPGLTAAVMLGMALSRQRSAVTRVQPDA
;
A
#
# COMPACT_ATOMS: atom_id res chain seq x y z
N MET A 1 -2.25 -12.14 -27.47
CA MET A 1 -1.80 -11.23 -26.40
C MET A 1 -0.56 -11.81 -25.77
N ASP A 2 0.57 -11.09 -25.82
CA ASP A 2 1.79 -11.52 -25.13
C ASP A 2 1.54 -11.72 -23.64
N SER A 3 2.14 -12.78 -23.08
CA SER A 3 2.01 -13.15 -21.67
C SER A 3 2.41 -12.00 -20.73
N LEU A 4 3.32 -11.13 -21.18
CA LEU A 4 3.76 -9.92 -20.48
C LEU A 4 2.68 -8.84 -20.42
N VAL A 5 1.98 -8.60 -21.52
CA VAL A 5 0.90 -7.58 -21.60
C VAL A 5 -0.26 -7.99 -20.71
N LYS A 6 -0.66 -9.27 -20.76
CA LYS A 6 -1.71 -9.82 -19.89
C LYS A 6 -1.38 -9.63 -18.41
N ARG A 7 -0.13 -9.88 -18.01
CA ARG A 7 0.32 -9.73 -16.63
C ARG A 7 0.31 -8.28 -16.16
N ARG A 8 0.75 -7.34 -17.01
CA ARG A 8 0.70 -5.91 -16.69
C ARG A 8 -0.75 -5.45 -16.50
N ILE A 9 -1.66 -5.82 -17.39
CA ILE A 9 -3.09 -5.46 -17.24
C ILE A 9 -3.65 -5.96 -15.90
N ILE A 10 -3.40 -7.23 -15.55
CA ILE A 10 -3.87 -7.80 -14.27
C ILE A 10 -3.28 -7.04 -13.08
N LEU A 11 -1.98 -6.74 -13.10
CA LEU A 11 -1.31 -5.98 -12.04
C LEU A 11 -1.89 -4.56 -11.91
N SER A 12 -2.13 -3.86 -13.02
CA SER A 12 -2.75 -2.53 -13.02
C SER A 12 -4.17 -2.56 -12.49
N VAL A 13 -5.00 -3.52 -12.93
CA VAL A 13 -6.37 -3.67 -12.43
C VAL A 13 -6.37 -4.00 -10.94
N SER A 14 -5.49 -4.89 -10.48
CA SER A 14 -5.36 -5.21 -9.06
C SER A 14 -4.89 -4.02 -8.22
N ALA A 15 -3.96 -3.20 -8.74
CA ALA A 15 -3.51 -1.98 -8.08
C ALA A 15 -4.63 -0.93 -8.00
N LEU A 16 -5.40 -0.77 -9.07
CA LEU A 16 -6.53 0.14 -9.10
C LEU A 16 -7.62 -0.33 -8.13
N ALA A 17 -8.00 -1.60 -8.14
CA ALA A 17 -9.02 -2.12 -7.24
C ALA A 17 -8.54 -2.14 -5.77
N GLY A 18 -7.28 -2.46 -5.53
CA GLY A 18 -6.72 -2.65 -4.19
C GLY A 18 -6.19 -1.38 -3.54
N PHE A 19 -5.61 -0.43 -4.28
CA PHE A 19 -4.97 0.76 -3.72
C PHE A 19 -5.77 2.04 -3.93
N LEU A 20 -6.47 2.19 -5.06
CA LEU A 20 -7.15 3.45 -5.37
C LEU A 20 -8.24 3.80 -4.34
N PRO A 21 -9.13 2.88 -3.91
CA PRO A 21 -10.18 3.22 -2.95
C PRO A 21 -9.61 3.71 -1.61
N VAL A 22 -8.59 3.01 -1.07
CA VAL A 22 -7.95 3.42 0.19
C VAL A 22 -7.21 4.75 0.04
N THR A 23 -6.63 5.02 -1.13
CA THR A 23 -5.91 6.28 -1.38
C THR A 23 -6.88 7.46 -1.40
N LEU A 24 -8.06 7.28 -2.01
CA LEU A 24 -9.11 8.31 -2.06
C LEU A 24 -9.70 8.58 -0.67
N VAL A 25 -10.03 7.52 0.08
CA VAL A 25 -10.52 7.64 1.47
C VAL A 25 -9.48 8.32 2.35
N PHE A 26 -8.20 7.98 2.17
CA PHE A 26 -7.11 8.63 2.89
C PHE A 26 -7.00 10.12 2.58
N ILE A 27 -7.03 10.53 1.30
CA ILE A 27 -6.99 11.94 0.90
C ILE A 27 -8.16 12.70 1.53
N TRP A 28 -9.37 12.13 1.44
CA TRP A 28 -10.56 12.74 2.01
C TRP A 28 -10.47 12.90 3.53
N GLY A 29 -10.09 11.82 4.23
CA GLY A 29 -9.90 11.84 5.68
C GLY A 29 -8.82 12.82 6.12
N ALA A 30 -7.67 12.81 5.46
CA ALA A 30 -6.56 13.72 5.77
C ALA A 30 -6.96 15.19 5.62
N LEU A 31 -7.68 15.54 4.55
CA LEU A 31 -8.19 16.90 4.35
C LEU A 31 -9.19 17.30 5.43
N TYR A 32 -10.14 16.41 5.75
CA TYR A 32 -11.17 16.67 6.77
C TYR A 32 -10.55 16.89 8.15
N PHE A 33 -9.65 16.00 8.59
CA PHE A 33 -8.97 16.12 9.88
C PHE A 33 -8.05 17.33 9.94
N LEU A 34 -7.34 17.65 8.85
CA LEU A 34 -6.46 18.82 8.80
C LEU A 34 -7.26 20.13 8.87
N ALA A 35 -8.36 20.22 8.12
CA ALA A 35 -9.26 21.38 8.14
C ALA A 35 -9.90 21.56 9.53
N GLY A 36 -10.35 20.48 10.17
CA GLY A 36 -10.90 20.53 11.53
C GLY A 36 -9.88 21.01 12.57
N THR A 37 -8.63 20.55 12.47
CA THR A 37 -7.55 20.94 13.39
C THR A 37 -7.11 22.40 13.20
N LEU A 38 -7.09 22.89 11.95
CA LEU A 38 -6.75 24.28 11.64
C LEU A 38 -7.89 25.25 11.98
N GLY A 39 -9.14 24.79 11.91
CA GLY A 39 -10.33 25.58 12.25
C GLY A 39 -10.58 25.71 13.76
N SER A 40 -10.00 24.84 14.59
CA SER A 40 -10.12 24.93 16.04
C SER A 40 -9.13 25.95 16.63
N SER A 41 -9.65 27.02 17.24
CA SER A 41 -8.88 27.94 18.08
C SER A 41 -9.16 27.68 19.56
N PRO A 42 -8.13 27.58 20.43
CA PRO A 42 -6.70 27.63 20.12
C PRO A 42 -6.17 26.30 19.54
N ILE A 43 -5.18 26.38 18.64
CA ILE A 43 -4.47 25.21 18.12
C ILE A 43 -3.64 24.62 19.26
N VAL A 44 -4.10 23.48 19.79
CA VAL A 44 -3.35 22.71 20.78
C VAL A 44 -2.34 21.83 20.02
N TRP A 45 -1.04 22.03 20.23
CA TRP A 45 0.03 21.26 19.57
C TRP A 45 -0.13 19.74 19.72
N GLU A 46 -0.70 19.29 20.83
CA GLU A 46 -1.03 17.88 21.08
C GLU A 46 -2.05 17.35 20.06
N ASN A 47 -3.09 18.12 19.72
CA ASN A 47 -4.08 17.74 18.70
C ASN A 47 -3.44 17.65 17.31
N LEU A 48 -2.45 18.50 17.02
CA LEU A 48 -1.73 18.47 15.75
C LEU A 48 -0.93 17.17 15.60
N LEU A 49 -0.24 16.72 16.65
CA LEU A 49 0.53 15.46 16.65
C LEU A 49 -0.38 14.24 16.52
N VAL A 50 -1.52 14.24 17.21
CA VAL A 50 -2.53 13.16 17.14
C VAL A 50 -3.07 12.99 15.72
N VAL A 51 -3.10 14.05 14.91
CA VAL A 51 -3.53 13.99 13.51
C VAL A 51 -2.37 13.70 12.55
N LEU A 52 -1.21 14.33 12.74
CA LEU A 52 -0.05 14.18 11.85
C LEU A 52 0.55 12.77 11.88
N VAL A 53 0.61 12.12 13.05
CA VAL A 53 1.22 10.79 13.19
C VAL A 53 0.45 9.73 12.38
N PRO A 54 -0.89 9.59 12.51
CA PRO A 54 -1.70 8.73 11.65
C PRO A 54 -1.56 9.04 10.16
N ILE A 55 -1.48 10.32 9.78
CA ILE A 55 -1.32 10.75 8.38
C ILE A 55 0.03 10.28 7.84
N ALA A 56 1.12 10.55 8.57
CA ALA A 56 2.46 10.15 8.18
C ALA A 56 2.60 8.62 8.06
N PHE A 57 2.03 7.88 9.01
CA PHE A 57 2.04 6.42 8.98
C PHE A 57 1.24 5.85 7.80
N SER A 58 0.07 6.43 7.51
CA SER A 58 -0.75 6.05 6.36
C SER A 58 -0.05 6.36 5.03
N LEU A 59 0.63 7.52 4.93
CA LEU A 59 1.46 7.87 3.77
C LEU A 59 2.59 6.87 3.56
N PHE A 60 3.27 6.43 4.63
CA PHE A 60 4.31 5.42 4.54
C PHE A 60 3.76 4.08 4.01
N CYS A 61 2.60 3.65 4.51
CA CYS A 61 1.92 2.42 4.06
C CYS A 61 1.52 2.51 2.58
N LEU A 62 0.89 3.61 2.17
CA LEU A 62 0.50 3.86 0.78
C LEU A 62 1.72 3.92 -0.14
N TRP A 63 2.77 4.62 0.27
CA TRP A 63 4.02 4.68 -0.46
C TRP A 63 4.61 3.29 -0.70
N ALA A 64 4.62 2.43 0.32
CA ALA A 64 5.11 1.05 0.19
C ALA A 64 4.27 0.25 -0.82
N CYS A 65 2.93 0.35 -0.77
CA CYS A 65 2.03 -0.31 -1.72
C CYS A 65 2.25 0.15 -3.16
N TRP A 66 2.29 1.46 -3.41
CA TRP A 66 2.52 2.03 -4.74
C TRP A 66 3.93 1.74 -5.26
N LYS A 67 4.93 1.72 -4.38
CA LYS A 67 6.30 1.33 -4.74
C LYS A 67 6.39 -0.14 -5.14
N LEU A 68 5.69 -1.04 -4.46
CA LEU A 68 5.62 -2.45 -4.84
C LEU A 68 4.94 -2.65 -6.18
N TYR A 69 3.89 -1.88 -6.47
CA TYR A 69 3.30 -1.86 -7.80
C TYR A 69 4.31 -1.46 -8.86
N ALA A 70 5.04 -0.35 -8.67
CA ALA A 70 6.06 0.10 -9.62
C ALA A 70 7.15 -0.96 -9.84
N ILE A 71 7.64 -1.60 -8.77
CA ILE A 71 8.63 -2.69 -8.86
C ILE A 71 8.06 -3.90 -9.60
N SER A 72 6.78 -4.25 -9.36
CA SER A 72 6.13 -5.38 -10.03
C SER A 72 5.96 -5.16 -11.55
N MET A 73 5.86 -3.89 -11.97
CA MET A 73 5.75 -3.46 -13.36
C MET A 73 7.09 -3.38 -14.09
N ALA A 74 8.19 -3.22 -13.36
CA ALA A 74 9.52 -3.12 -13.93
C ALA A 74 9.86 -4.34 -14.80
N THR A 75 10.61 -4.09 -15.88
CA THR A 75 11.17 -5.14 -16.74
C THR A 75 12.15 -6.00 -15.95
N THR A 76 13.02 -5.34 -15.18
CA THR A 76 13.98 -5.93 -14.23
C THR A 76 13.56 -5.60 -12.79
N PRO A 77 12.82 -6.48 -12.10
CA PRO A 77 12.36 -6.22 -10.74
C PRO A 77 13.53 -6.29 -9.77
N GLU A 78 13.97 -5.14 -9.28
CA GLU A 78 14.99 -5.04 -8.23
C GLU A 78 14.35 -4.57 -6.92
N VAL A 79 14.25 -5.49 -5.95
CA VAL A 79 13.70 -5.17 -4.63
C VAL A 79 14.80 -4.64 -3.72
N ARG A 80 15.13 -3.34 -3.86
CA ARG A 80 16.06 -2.65 -2.96
C ARG A 80 15.36 -2.33 -1.63
N HIS A 81 15.98 -2.68 -0.50
CA HIS A 81 15.44 -2.53 0.87
C HIS A 81 14.22 -3.41 1.19
N LYS A 82 14.34 -4.73 0.96
CA LYS A 82 13.29 -5.74 1.22
C LYS A 82 12.61 -5.59 2.59
N ARG A 83 13.37 -5.43 3.66
CA ARG A 83 12.84 -5.30 5.03
C ARG A 83 11.88 -4.12 5.18
N LEU A 84 12.21 -2.98 4.57
CA LEU A 84 11.42 -1.76 4.66
C LEU A 84 10.09 -1.90 3.89
N LEU A 85 10.09 -2.60 2.76
CA LEU A 85 8.87 -2.92 2.01
C LEU A 85 7.99 -3.94 2.74
N VAL A 86 8.58 -4.96 3.36
CA VAL A 86 7.85 -5.92 4.21
C VAL A 86 7.20 -5.20 5.39
N MET A 87 7.94 -4.32 6.07
CA MET A 87 7.39 -3.51 7.17
C MET A 87 6.26 -2.60 6.69
N GLY A 88 6.37 -2.03 5.48
CA GLY A 88 5.27 -1.27 4.87
C GLY A 88 4.02 -2.11 4.64
N VAL A 89 4.15 -3.33 4.09
CA VAL A 89 3.01 -4.24 3.87
C VAL A 89 2.37 -4.68 5.19
N LEU A 90 3.19 -5.08 6.18
CA LEU A 90 2.70 -5.44 7.51
C LEU A 90 2.02 -4.24 8.18
N GLY A 91 2.59 -3.05 8.04
CA GLY A 91 2.01 -1.79 8.47
C GLY A 91 0.63 -1.59 7.86
N THR A 92 0.47 -1.74 6.54
CA THR A 92 -0.82 -1.61 5.86
C THR A 92 -1.87 -2.59 6.40
N ILE A 93 -1.50 -3.84 6.66
CA ILE A 93 -2.43 -4.86 7.20
C ILE A 93 -2.82 -4.53 8.64
N LEU A 94 -1.83 -4.28 9.50
CA LEU A 94 -2.05 -3.98 10.91
C LEU A 94 -2.81 -2.68 11.10
N TRP A 95 -2.57 -1.68 10.25
CA TRP A 95 -3.27 -0.41 10.28
C TRP A 95 -4.68 -0.52 9.74
N GLY A 96 -4.90 -1.32 8.69
CA GLY A 96 -6.22 -1.53 8.11
C GLY A 96 -7.18 -2.29 9.03
N LEU A 97 -6.67 -3.12 9.95
CA LEU A 97 -7.48 -3.93 10.87
C LEU A 97 -8.37 -3.10 11.81
N PRO A 98 -7.86 -2.09 12.56
CA PRO A 98 -8.69 -1.19 13.35
C PRO A 98 -9.79 -0.51 12.53
N TRP A 99 -9.47 -0.02 11.33
CA TRP A 99 -10.45 0.66 10.46
C TRP A 99 -11.50 -0.31 9.92
N ALA A 100 -11.10 -1.53 9.55
CA ALA A 100 -12.03 -2.57 9.15
C ALA A 100 -12.95 -3.00 10.29
N TYR A 101 -12.43 -3.05 11.53
CA TYR A 101 -13.23 -3.36 12.72
C TYR A 101 -14.23 -2.24 13.05
N LEU A 102 -13.79 -0.98 13.02
CA LEU A 102 -14.66 0.18 13.24
C LEU A 102 -15.73 0.30 12.16
N GLY A 103 -15.41 -0.06 10.92
CA GLY A 103 -16.33 -0.02 9.78
C GLY A 103 -17.08 -1.32 9.53
N ARG A 104 -17.09 -2.28 10.46
CA ARG A 104 -17.61 -3.65 10.24
C ARG A 104 -19.07 -3.71 9.79
N ASP A 105 -19.85 -2.70 10.14
CA ASP A 105 -21.28 -2.61 9.80
C ASP A 105 -21.47 -2.33 8.29
N PHE A 106 -20.41 -1.89 7.60
CA PHE A 106 -20.38 -1.67 6.16
C PHE A 106 -19.36 -2.62 5.51
N PRO A 107 -19.82 -3.65 4.76
CA PRO A 107 -18.91 -4.64 4.18
C PRO A 107 -17.89 -4.03 3.21
N THR A 108 -18.25 -2.92 2.55
CA THR A 108 -17.36 -2.15 1.67
C THR A 108 -16.13 -1.62 2.41
N THR A 109 -16.27 -1.21 3.67
CA THR A 109 -15.18 -0.65 4.48
C THR A 109 -14.11 -1.70 4.78
N ILE A 110 -14.53 -2.93 5.08
CA ILE A 110 -13.61 -4.06 5.28
C ILE A 110 -12.76 -4.27 4.03
N TYR A 111 -13.37 -4.30 2.85
CA TYR A 111 -12.63 -4.47 1.60
C TYR A 111 -11.67 -3.31 1.33
N ILE A 112 -12.10 -2.07 1.53
CA ILE A 112 -11.29 -0.87 1.28
C ILE A 112 -10.01 -0.88 2.13
N PHE A 113 -10.09 -1.28 3.40
CA PHE A 113 -8.93 -1.23 4.30
C PHE A 113 -8.08 -2.51 4.29
N LEU A 114 -8.63 -3.68 3.96
CA LEU A 114 -7.89 -4.94 3.98
C LEU A 114 -7.29 -5.34 2.61
N MET A 115 -7.97 -5.03 1.50
CA MET A 115 -7.47 -5.31 0.15
C MET A 115 -6.09 -4.69 -0.19
N PRO A 116 -5.76 -3.46 0.24
CA PRO A 116 -4.45 -2.87 -0.05
C PRO A 116 -3.31 -3.71 0.52
N GLY A 117 -3.44 -4.20 1.76
CA GLY A 117 -2.44 -5.04 2.39
C GLY A 117 -2.23 -6.36 1.64
N LEU A 118 -3.33 -7.03 1.27
CA LEU A 118 -3.30 -8.29 0.52
C LEU A 118 -2.70 -8.10 -0.88
N THR A 119 -3.16 -7.08 -1.61
CA THR A 119 -2.66 -6.77 -2.96
C THR A 119 -1.16 -6.47 -2.92
N ALA A 120 -0.70 -5.68 -1.94
CA ALA A 120 0.71 -5.36 -1.78
C ALA A 120 1.54 -6.60 -1.41
N ALA A 121 1.04 -7.49 -0.56
CA ALA A 121 1.70 -8.76 -0.23
C ALA A 121 1.86 -9.66 -1.47
N VAL A 122 0.82 -9.78 -2.29
CA VAL A 122 0.87 -10.55 -3.54
C VAL A 122 1.87 -9.94 -4.53
N MET A 123 1.88 -8.61 -4.67
CA MET A 123 2.86 -7.90 -5.53
C MET A 123 4.30 -8.06 -5.04
N LEU A 124 4.53 -8.02 -3.72
CA LEU A 124 5.84 -8.30 -3.13
C LEU A 124 6.29 -9.73 -3.41
N GLY A 125 5.40 -10.72 -3.22
CA GLY A 125 5.69 -12.12 -3.53
C GLY A 125 6.03 -12.34 -5.00
N MET A 126 5.31 -11.68 -5.91
CA MET A 126 5.60 -11.71 -7.34
C MET A 126 6.93 -11.02 -7.70
N ALA A 127 7.26 -9.90 -7.06
CA ALA A 127 8.52 -9.21 -7.29
C ALA A 127 9.71 -10.07 -6.83
N LEU A 128 9.61 -10.69 -5.66
CA LEU A 128 10.63 -11.58 -5.11
C LEU A 128 10.81 -12.85 -5.95
N SER A 129 9.72 -13.47 -6.41
CA SER A 129 9.80 -14.66 -7.25
C SER A 129 10.45 -14.37 -8.60
N ARG A 130 10.11 -13.25 -9.25
CA ARG A 130 10.77 -12.83 -10.50
C ARG A 130 12.24 -12.50 -10.30
N GLN A 131 12.60 -11.84 -9.20
CA GLN A 131 14.00 -11.56 -8.87
C GLN A 131 14.79 -12.88 -8.71
N ARG A 132 14.22 -13.87 -8.02
CA ARG A 132 14.83 -15.20 -7.86
C ARG A 132 15.01 -15.91 -9.20
N SER A 133 13.99 -15.94 -10.05
CA SER A 133 14.08 -16.55 -11.39
C SER A 133 15.11 -15.87 -12.30
N ALA A 134 15.28 -14.55 -12.17
CA ALA A 134 16.30 -13.82 -12.92
C ALA A 134 17.72 -14.20 -12.46
N VAL A 135 17.95 -14.34 -11.15
CA VAL A 135 19.22 -14.81 -10.59
C VAL A 135 19.52 -16.25 -11.03
N THR A 136 18.54 -17.16 -10.93
CA THR A 136 18.72 -18.57 -11.33
C THR A 136 19.03 -18.72 -12.83
N ARG A 137 18.46 -17.86 -13.70
CA ARG A 137 18.78 -17.89 -15.14
C ARG A 137 20.18 -17.39 -15.48
N VAL A 138 20.76 -16.54 -14.64
CA VAL A 138 22.11 -16.01 -14.82
C VAL A 138 23.17 -16.98 -14.28
N GLN A 139 22.77 -18.00 -13.51
CA GLN A 139 23.65 -19.00 -12.92
C GLN A 139 23.17 -20.41 -13.27
N PRO A 140 23.37 -20.88 -14.54
CA PRO A 140 22.84 -22.16 -14.99
C PRO A 140 23.55 -23.36 -14.37
N ASP A 141 24.83 -23.23 -14.02
CA ASP A 141 25.65 -24.35 -13.53
C ASP A 141 26.55 -23.91 -12.37
N ALA A 142 26.33 -24.52 -11.21
CA ALA A 142 27.33 -24.70 -10.14
C ALA A 142 27.14 -26.11 -9.57
#